data_AF-A0A1A9T5K2-F1
#
_entry.id   AF-A0A1A9T5K2-F1
#
_cell.length_a   1.000
_cell.length_b   1.000
_cell.length_c   1.000
_cell.angle_alpha   90.00
_cell.angle_beta   90.00
_cell.angle_gamma   90.00
#
_symmetry.space_group_name_H-M   'P 1'
#
loop_
_entity.id
_entity.type
_entity.pdbx_description
1 polymer ?
#
loop_
_entity_poly.entity_id
_entity_poly.type
_entity_poly.pdbx_seq_one_letter_code
_entity_poly.pdbx_strand_id
1 'polypeptide(L)'
;MTTSNAIRKTHPMVLVAATSLTIFSLLGSAAITGLIPSGPSTKPQTQVLAQNFAENSIALLDSKNLGNGVNDQSDLCTTCGTIISIKSVEQEADNNEQPSPLYVIQVRMEDGSHRTVTQNKQPQHTVGDQIKLSSNQRINA
;
A
#
# COMPACT_ATOMS: atom_id res chain seq x y z
N MET A 1 -58.67 -9.50 -8.08
CA MET A 1 -57.29 -9.72 -8.56
C MET A 1 -56.41 -9.90 -7.32
N THR A 2 -56.26 -11.13 -6.85
CA THR A 2 -55.47 -11.43 -5.65
C THR A 2 -54.05 -11.81 -6.09
N THR A 3 -53.11 -10.92 -5.81
CA THR A 3 -51.69 -11.11 -6.11
C THR A 3 -51.14 -12.15 -5.14
N SER A 4 -50.89 -13.37 -5.64
CA SER A 4 -50.25 -14.43 -4.87
C SER A 4 -48.80 -14.05 -4.59
N ASN A 5 -48.53 -13.57 -3.38
CA ASN A 5 -47.17 -13.29 -2.92
C ASN A 5 -46.52 -14.62 -2.51
N ALA A 6 -45.97 -15.33 -3.49
CA ALA A 6 -45.21 -16.55 -3.26
C ALA A 6 -43.93 -16.21 -2.48
N ILE A 7 -43.99 -16.32 -1.16
CA ILE A 7 -42.82 -16.31 -0.27
C ILE A 7 -41.96 -17.52 -0.63
N ARG A 8 -41.08 -17.35 -1.61
CA ARG A 8 -40.06 -18.35 -1.95
C ARG A 8 -39.02 -18.28 -0.83
N LYS A 9 -38.86 -19.41 -0.12
CA LYS A 9 -37.83 -19.59 0.90
C LYS A 9 -36.47 -19.50 0.20
N THR A 10 -35.85 -18.33 0.23
CA THR A 10 -34.46 -18.19 -0.18
C THR A 10 -33.64 -18.99 0.82
N HIS A 11 -33.10 -20.13 0.36
CA HIS A 11 -32.29 -20.98 1.22
C HIS A 11 -31.09 -20.16 1.75
N PRO A 12 -30.66 -20.37 3.00
CA PRO A 12 -29.55 -19.63 3.59
C PRO A 12 -28.28 -19.67 2.73
N MET A 13 -28.10 -20.74 1.94
CA MET A 13 -27.05 -20.86 0.93
C MET A 13 -27.14 -19.79 -0.19
N VAL A 14 -28.34 -19.52 -0.71
CA VAL A 14 -28.56 -18.55 -1.80
C VAL A 14 -28.29 -17.12 -1.33
N LEU A 15 -28.62 -16.82 -0.06
CA LEU A 15 -28.35 -15.52 0.54
C LEU A 15 -26.83 -15.21 0.53
N VAL A 16 -26.00 -16.18 0.91
CA VAL A 16 -24.54 -16.04 0.93
C VAL A 16 -23.97 -15.93 -0.49
N ALA A 17 -24.49 -16.70 -1.44
CA ALA A 17 -24.04 -16.64 -2.83
C ALA A 17 -24.33 -15.27 -3.46
N ALA A 18 -25.51 -14.71 -3.21
CA ALA A 18 -25.92 -13.43 -3.77
C ALA A 18 -25.01 -12.29 -3.31
N THR A 19 -24.71 -12.22 -2.01
CA THR A 19 -23.83 -11.15 -1.46
C THR A 19 -22.39 -11.30 -1.96
N SER A 20 -21.88 -12.52 -2.05
CA SER A 20 -20.51 -12.79 -2.52
C SER A 20 -20.31 -12.40 -3.98
N LEU A 21 -21.23 -12.79 -4.87
CA LEU A 21 -21.10 -12.51 -6.31
C LEU A 21 -21.23 -11.02 -6.61
N THR A 22 -22.06 -10.28 -5.87
CA THR A 22 -22.16 -8.81 -6.02
C THR A 22 -20.85 -8.14 -5.69
N ILE A 23 -20.24 -8.46 -4.55
CA ILE A 23 -18.96 -7.88 -4.13
C ILE A 23 -17.86 -8.27 -5.12
N PHE A 24 -17.76 -9.54 -5.49
CA PHE A 24 -16.75 -10.03 -6.44
C PHE A 24 -16.90 -9.40 -7.83
N SER A 25 -18.12 -9.25 -8.34
CA SER A 25 -18.37 -8.63 -9.65
C SER A 25 -17.98 -7.15 -9.67
N LEU A 26 -18.30 -6.42 -8.59
CA LEU A 26 -17.93 -5.01 -8.44
C LEU A 26 -16.41 -4.85 -8.37
N LEU A 27 -15.74 -5.65 -7.53
CA LEU A 27 -14.27 -5.64 -7.40
C LEU A 27 -13.59 -6.10 -8.69
N GLY A 28 -14.04 -7.20 -9.30
CA GLY A 28 -13.46 -7.73 -10.54
C GLY A 28 -13.54 -6.73 -11.68
N SER A 29 -14.68 -6.04 -11.83
CA SER A 29 -14.83 -4.99 -12.84
C SER A 29 -13.89 -3.82 -12.58
N ALA A 30 -13.82 -3.33 -11.34
CA ALA A 30 -12.92 -2.25 -10.97
C ALA A 30 -11.44 -2.62 -11.15
N ALA A 31 -11.08 -3.89 -10.94
CA ALA A 31 -9.72 -4.40 -11.12
C ALA A 31 -9.32 -4.41 -12.59
N ILE A 32 -10.22 -4.88 -13.47
CA ILE A 32 -9.99 -4.93 -14.93
C ILE A 32 -9.91 -3.51 -15.51
N THR A 33 -10.74 -2.59 -15.04
CA THR A 33 -10.72 -1.19 -15.49
C THR A 33 -9.61 -0.36 -14.85
N GLY A 34 -8.86 -0.92 -13.90
CA GLY A 34 -7.76 -0.23 -13.22
C GLY A 34 -8.22 0.90 -12.27
N LEU A 35 -9.49 0.88 -11.85
CA LEU A 35 -10.10 1.94 -11.02
C LEU A 35 -10.05 1.62 -9.51
N ILE A 36 -9.39 0.54 -9.08
CA ILE A 36 -9.24 0.24 -7.65
C ILE A 36 -8.06 1.03 -7.08
N PRO A 37 -8.29 1.96 -6.14
CA PRO A 37 -7.22 2.59 -5.40
C PRO A 37 -6.48 1.55 -4.54
N SER A 38 -5.18 1.39 -4.79
CA SER A 38 -4.30 0.51 -4.01
C SER A 38 -4.15 1.03 -2.57
N GLY A 39 -5.00 0.57 -1.66
CA GLY A 39 -4.82 0.69 -0.21
C GLY A 39 -3.77 -0.30 0.32
N PRO A 40 -3.44 -0.28 1.63
CA PRO A 40 -2.27 -0.96 2.19
C PRO A 40 -2.14 -2.42 1.72
N SER A 41 -1.05 -2.67 1.01
CA SER A 41 -0.65 -3.98 0.50
C SER A 41 -0.44 -4.97 1.65
N THR A 42 -1.51 -5.63 2.08
CA THR A 42 -1.36 -7.00 2.55
C THR A 42 -0.94 -7.78 1.33
N LYS A 43 0.37 -8.01 1.20
CA LYS A 43 0.92 -8.87 0.14
C LYS A 43 0.01 -10.09 0.07
N PRO A 44 -0.54 -10.43 -1.10
CA PRO A 44 -1.20 -11.71 -1.27
C PRO A 44 -0.08 -12.73 -1.06
N GLN A 45 0.02 -13.21 0.18
CA GLN A 45 0.39 -14.57 0.45
C GLN A 45 -0.64 -15.35 -0.34
N THR A 46 -0.25 -15.68 -1.56
CA THR A 46 -0.82 -16.76 -2.32
C THR A 46 -0.86 -17.93 -1.35
N GLN A 47 -2.00 -18.08 -0.67
CA GLN A 47 -2.46 -19.34 -0.13
C GLN A 47 -2.73 -20.21 -1.35
N VAL A 48 -1.64 -20.66 -1.97
CA VAL A 48 -1.58 -22.04 -2.45
C VAL A 48 -1.92 -22.89 -1.24
N LEU A 49 -3.21 -23.22 -1.10
CA LEU A 49 -3.81 -24.54 -0.87
C LEU A 49 -2.94 -25.68 -0.28
N ALA A 50 -1.88 -25.41 0.49
CA ALA A 50 -0.87 -26.38 0.88
C ALA A 50 -0.41 -26.19 2.34
N GLN A 51 -1.34 -25.92 3.26
CA GLN A 51 -1.03 -25.85 4.70
C GLN A 51 -1.73 -26.90 5.57
N ASN A 52 -2.37 -27.92 4.97
CA ASN A 52 -2.97 -29.02 5.75
C ASN A 52 -2.69 -30.42 5.18
N PHE A 53 -1.53 -30.63 4.54
CA PHE A 53 -1.01 -31.97 4.31
C PHE A 53 0.26 -32.15 5.13
N ALA A 54 0.04 -32.62 6.35
CA ALA A 54 1.06 -33.24 7.16
C ALA A 54 1.61 -34.47 6.43
N GLU A 55 2.85 -34.41 5.94
CA GLU A 55 3.67 -35.60 5.62
C GLU A 55 5.11 -35.13 5.44
N ASN A 56 5.91 -35.08 6.51
CA ASN A 56 6.89 -36.13 6.78
C ASN A 56 7.68 -36.55 5.52
N SER A 57 8.72 -35.80 5.15
CA SER A 57 10.06 -36.39 5.04
C SER A 57 11.14 -35.37 4.72
N ILE A 58 12.21 -35.54 5.49
CA ILE A 58 13.53 -34.91 5.49
C ILE A 58 14.22 -35.06 4.14
N ALA A 59 14.79 -33.96 3.60
CA ALA A 59 15.94 -33.90 2.69
C ALA A 59 16.13 -32.44 2.22
N LEU A 60 17.29 -31.77 2.13
CA LEU A 60 18.70 -32.06 2.37
C LEU A 60 19.39 -30.68 2.48
N LEU A 61 20.45 -30.63 3.27
CA LEU A 61 21.38 -29.52 3.46
C LEU A 61 22.13 -29.22 2.14
N ASP A 62 22.00 -28.01 1.60
CA ASP A 62 23.01 -27.32 0.75
C ASP A 62 22.48 -25.87 0.53
N SER A 63 23.18 -24.76 0.73
CA SER A 63 24.59 -24.52 0.48
C SER A 63 25.07 -23.36 1.36
N LYS A 64 26.28 -23.55 1.86
CA LYS A 64 27.14 -22.59 2.56
C LYS A 64 27.59 -21.51 1.56
N ASN A 65 27.34 -20.24 1.85
CA ASN A 65 28.22 -19.19 1.32
C ASN A 65 28.63 -18.22 2.43
N LEU A 66 29.86 -18.43 2.91
CA LEU A 66 30.64 -17.40 3.55
C LEU A 66 31.10 -16.46 2.46
N GLY A 67 30.69 -15.20 2.53
CA GLY A 67 31.10 -14.15 1.61
C GLY A 67 31.29 -12.85 2.35
N ASN A 68 32.51 -12.66 2.84
CA ASN A 68 33.26 -11.40 2.94
C ASN A 68 32.63 -10.21 3.68
N GLY A 69 33.33 -9.75 4.73
CA GLY A 69 33.03 -8.49 5.40
C GLY A 69 33.23 -7.32 4.45
N VAL A 70 32.15 -6.91 3.80
CA VAL A 70 32.05 -5.57 3.25
C VAL A 70 31.53 -4.70 4.38
N ASN A 71 32.42 -3.84 4.92
CA ASN A 71 31.97 -2.54 5.39
C ASN A 71 31.67 -1.67 4.16
N ASP A 72 30.89 -2.22 3.23
CA ASP A 72 30.05 -1.43 2.37
C ASP A 72 28.88 -1.13 3.28
N GLN A 73 28.78 0.12 3.66
CA GLN A 73 27.50 0.68 4.04
C GLN A 73 26.66 0.82 2.75
N SER A 74 26.61 -0.25 1.96
CA SER A 74 25.79 -0.40 0.78
C SER A 74 24.37 -0.16 1.26
N ASP A 75 23.83 0.98 0.82
CA ASP A 75 23.08 0.95 -0.42
C ASP A 75 21.96 -0.11 -0.50
N LEU A 76 21.48 -0.57 0.64
CA LEU A 76 20.08 -0.89 0.81
C LEU A 76 19.48 0.30 1.53
N CYS A 77 19.39 1.42 0.82
CA CYS A 77 18.76 2.59 1.35
C CYS A 77 17.26 2.31 1.50
N THR A 78 16.91 1.63 2.59
CA THR A 78 15.55 1.20 2.96
C THR A 78 14.64 2.42 3.15
N THR A 79 15.24 3.60 3.29
CA THR A 79 14.58 4.88 3.41
C THR A 79 14.88 5.84 2.25
N CYS A 80 15.43 5.37 1.14
CA CYS A 80 15.53 6.17 -0.08
C CYS A 80 14.25 6.09 -0.89
N GLY A 81 13.94 7.18 -1.58
CA GLY A 81 12.82 7.24 -2.50
C GLY A 81 12.87 8.47 -3.40
N THR A 82 11.98 8.47 -4.40
CA THR A 82 11.86 9.53 -5.39
C THR A 82 10.62 10.35 -5.12
N ILE A 83 10.75 11.68 -5.19
CA ILE A 83 9.62 12.58 -5.04
C ILE A 83 8.68 12.42 -6.24
N ILE A 84 7.43 12.07 -6.00
CA ILE A 84 6.41 11.90 -7.05
C ILE A 84 5.45 13.10 -7.15
N SER A 85 5.26 13.85 -6.05
CA SER A 85 4.37 15.01 -6.03
C SER A 85 4.74 15.95 -4.88
N ILE A 86 4.69 17.25 -5.15
CA ILE A 86 4.80 18.31 -4.15
C ILE A 86 3.53 19.16 -4.26
N LYS A 87 2.80 19.32 -3.17
CA LYS A 87 1.60 20.16 -3.11
C LYS A 87 1.71 21.13 -1.93
N SER A 88 1.34 22.38 -2.13
CA SER A 88 1.09 23.32 -1.04
C SER A 88 -0.37 23.24 -0.62
N VAL A 89 -0.63 23.10 0.67
CA VAL A 89 -1.97 23.20 1.25
C VAL A 89 -2.00 24.39 2.20
N GLU A 90 -3.01 25.21 2.04
CA GLU A 90 -3.28 26.31 2.96
C GLU A 90 -3.95 25.69 4.20
N GLN A 91 -3.40 25.97 5.39
CA GLN A 91 -4.00 25.48 6.62
C GLN A 91 -5.13 26.43 7.02
N GLU A 92 -6.28 25.87 7.40
CA GLU A 92 -7.38 26.63 7.98
C GLU A 92 -6.85 27.33 9.25
N ALA A 93 -6.68 28.65 9.19
CA ALA A 93 -6.16 29.44 10.29
C ALA A 93 -7.32 29.81 11.22
N ASP A 94 -7.37 29.18 12.40
CA ASP A 94 -8.19 29.64 13.50
C ASP A 94 -7.59 30.94 14.04
N ASN A 95 -8.16 32.08 13.62
CA ASN A 95 -7.77 33.47 13.88
C ASN A 95 -6.88 34.13 12.83
N ASN A 96 -7.05 35.46 12.75
CA ASN A 96 -6.51 36.45 11.79
C ASN A 96 -4.96 36.50 11.72
N GLU A 97 -4.32 35.38 11.43
CA GLU A 97 -2.91 35.21 11.12
C GLU A 97 -2.81 34.60 9.71
N GLN A 98 -1.92 35.15 8.89
CA GLN A 98 -1.79 34.73 7.50
C GLN A 98 -1.30 33.27 7.45
N PRO A 99 -2.09 32.32 6.92
CA PRO A 99 -1.76 30.90 7.00
C PRO A 99 -0.47 30.60 6.25
N SER A 100 0.48 29.98 6.93
CA SER A 100 1.69 29.49 6.29
C SER A 100 1.37 28.27 5.42
N PRO A 101 1.77 28.25 4.14
CA PRO A 101 1.50 27.10 3.27
C PRO A 101 2.25 25.87 3.76
N LEU A 102 1.54 24.77 4.00
CA LEU A 102 2.12 23.48 4.35
C LEU A 102 2.47 22.72 3.07
N TYR A 103 3.72 22.32 2.92
CA TYR A 103 4.15 21.51 1.78
C TYR A 103 3.97 20.03 2.10
N VAL A 104 3.13 19.36 1.32
CA VAL A 104 2.87 17.92 1.36
C VAL A 104 3.63 17.28 0.21
N ILE A 105 4.65 16.50 0.54
CA ILE A 105 5.55 15.84 -0.40
C ILE A 105 5.25 14.35 -0.38
N GLN A 106 4.82 13.80 -1.51
CA GLN A 106 4.66 12.36 -1.68
C GLN A 106 5.93 11.79 -2.29
N VAL A 107 6.46 10.75 -1.64
CA VAL A 107 7.69 10.05 -2.02
C VAL A 107 7.32 8.62 -2.32
N ARG A 108 7.77 8.09 -3.47
CA ARG A 108 7.76 6.65 -3.73
C ARG A 108 9.08 6.09 -3.22
N MET A 109 8.99 5.17 -2.27
CA MET A 109 10.11 4.44 -1.71
C MET A 109 10.56 3.33 -2.68
N GLU A 110 11.79 2.84 -2.51
CA GLU A 110 12.35 1.71 -3.29
C GLU A 110 11.55 0.39 -3.13
N ASP A 111 10.88 0.18 -2.00
CA ASP A 111 9.99 -0.97 -1.78
C ASP A 111 8.63 -0.87 -2.52
N GLY A 112 8.43 0.22 -3.27
CA GLY A 112 7.20 0.55 -3.97
C GLY A 112 6.13 1.23 -3.11
N SER A 113 6.38 1.40 -1.81
CA SER A 113 5.48 2.10 -0.88
C SER A 113 5.48 3.61 -1.12
N HIS A 114 4.38 4.27 -0.76
CA HIS A 114 4.26 5.72 -0.82
C HIS A 114 4.34 6.31 0.59
N ARG A 115 5.25 7.24 0.83
CA ARG A 115 5.37 7.98 2.10
C ARG A 115 5.07 9.45 1.88
N THR A 116 4.27 10.01 2.79
CA THR A 116 3.93 11.42 2.79
C THR A 116 4.77 12.13 3.84
N VAL A 117 5.50 13.16 3.41
CA VAL A 117 6.31 14.03 4.27
C VAL A 117 5.72 15.43 4.24
N THR A 118 5.47 16.01 5.41
CA THR A 118 4.95 17.36 5.56
C THR A 118 6.05 18.29 6.06
N GLN A 119 6.16 19.47 5.47
CA GLN A 119 7.16 20.46 5.85
C GLN A 119 6.63 21.90 5.70
N ASN A 120 6.98 22.76 6.65
CA ASN A 120 6.57 24.19 6.66
C ASN A 120 7.53 25.11 5.88
N LYS A 121 8.61 24.55 5.33
CA LYS A 121 9.63 25.25 4.56
C LYS A 121 9.57 24.75 3.12
N GLN A 122 9.73 25.65 2.17
CA GLN A 122 9.79 25.29 0.75
C GLN A 122 10.90 24.24 0.53
N PRO A 123 10.58 23.09 -0.08
CA PRO A 123 11.59 22.08 -0.38
C PRO A 123 12.58 22.64 -1.41
N GLN A 124 13.87 22.37 -1.19
CA GLN A 124 14.95 22.69 -2.15
C GLN A 124 15.06 21.65 -3.27
N HIS A 125 14.25 20.59 -3.18
CA HIS A 125 14.24 19.47 -4.11
C HIS A 125 13.00 19.54 -5.01
N THR A 126 13.14 19.00 -6.20
CA THR A 126 12.12 18.95 -7.25
C THR A 126 11.53 17.54 -7.41
N VAL A 127 10.38 17.45 -8.07
CA VAL A 127 9.78 16.15 -8.40
C VAL A 127 10.72 15.38 -9.31
N GLY A 128 11.00 14.12 -8.97
CA GLY A 128 12.01 13.29 -9.64
C GLY A 128 13.36 13.22 -8.93
N ASP A 129 13.63 14.09 -7.96
CA ASP A 129 14.86 14.01 -7.17
C ASP A 129 14.82 12.77 -6.26
N GLN A 130 15.98 12.09 -6.18
CA GLN A 130 16.20 11.03 -5.21
C GLN A 130 16.57 11.63 -3.86
N ILE A 131 15.84 11.24 -2.82
CA ILE A 131 16.06 11.73 -1.47
C ILE A 131 16.17 10.56 -0.49
N LYS A 132 16.99 10.76 0.53
CA LYS A 132 17.10 9.83 1.67
C LYS A 132 16.25 10.37 2.81
N LEU A 133 15.23 9.63 3.20
CA LEU A 133 14.46 9.93 4.40
C LEU A 133 15.28 9.52 5.63
N SER A 134 15.49 10.46 6.55
CA SER A 134 15.98 10.12 7.89
C SER A 134 14.84 9.48 8.67
N SER A 135 15.13 8.47 9.50
CA SER A 135 14.14 7.70 10.28
C SER A 135 13.19 8.57 11.11
N ASN A 136 13.54 9.84 11.33
CA ASN A 136 12.75 10.83 12.06
C ASN A 136 11.96 11.83 11.17
N GLN A 137 11.47 11.38 10.00
CA GLN A 137 10.50 12.11 9.15
C GLN A 137 10.97 13.50 8.68
N ARG A 138 12.27 13.68 8.50
CA ARG A 138 12.87 14.90 7.92
C ARG A 138 13.65 14.52 6.67
N ILE A 139 13.43 15.28 5.60
CA ILE A 139 14.29 15.23 4.42
C ILE A 139 15.62 15.85 4.85
N ASN A 140 16.68 15.04 4.95
CA ASN A 140 18.02 15.58 5.05
C ASN A 140 18.45 15.98 3.64
N ALA A 141 18.54 17.29 3.43
CA ALA A 141 19.22 17.87 2.28
C ALA A 141 20.74 17.87 2.54
#